data_AF-A0A438MVD4-F1
#
_entry.id   AF-A0A438MVD4-F1
#
_cell.length_a   1.000
_cell.length_b   1.000
_cell.length_c   1.000
_cell.angle_alpha   90.00
_cell.angle_beta   90.00
_cell.angle_gamma   90.00
#
_symmetry.space_group_name_H-M   'P 1'
#
loop_
_entity.id
_entity.type
_entity.pdbx_description
1 polymer ?
#
loop_
_entity_poly.entity_id
_entity_poly.type
_entity_poly.pdbx_seq_one_letter_code
_entity_poly.pdbx_strand_id
1 'polypeptide(L)'
;MIPVDGAVNPWKTTYPVIALQQSSPAHKSLYHAILAQSAFHLYNVHPSGSDISKFNRRKGLEHYVNSLTQLRTCLNTPSPDYEACVAALLTIAVVEGVYASETKQWRCHFQGAIGFITDFMQQTPWLVSRDAWVLSQSLVLSFEVAQTSRTMIENRPTIIDDLCEAVSLQANFGYTIGASRDVLYALSTIRKLRIQLMKKEEIHQDQFATVVEDLIRTLSSEKLDALPASMIEECDTTEPRSENEQKSEKEKKNNYLQVLHRRIFRNAALIYLYRTIFNAVPAIIEQYISRALADTVEFLDLHGGSVSAWPVFMAAVEACSETDRANATKWLACSCALGIQNRHAIREIVESVWRERDEQAIALDTTPDQVEVDWTQVQQALKIDLLLI
;
A
#
# COMPACT_ATOMS: atom_id res chain seq x y z
N MET A 1 -5.84 -8.17 -0.43
CA MET A 1 -5.10 -7.15 -1.19
C MET A 1 -5.71 -5.76 -1.08
N ILE A 2 -6.99 -5.61 -0.73
CA ILE A 2 -7.50 -4.35 -0.15
C ILE A 2 -7.74 -4.56 1.35
N PRO A 3 -7.75 -3.47 2.15
CA PRO A 3 -7.90 -3.57 3.59
C PRO A 3 -9.28 -4.01 4.06
N VAL A 4 -10.34 -3.38 3.55
CA VAL A 4 -11.72 -3.75 3.90
C VAL A 4 -12.36 -4.45 2.71
N ASP A 5 -12.69 -5.70 2.91
CA ASP A 5 -13.24 -6.57 1.87
C ASP A 5 -14.75 -6.31 1.64
N GLY A 6 -15.07 -5.56 0.58
CA GLY A 6 -16.43 -5.21 0.19
C GLY A 6 -16.80 -5.62 -1.25
N ALA A 7 -18.02 -5.30 -1.67
CA ALA A 7 -18.50 -5.59 -3.04
C ALA A 7 -17.67 -4.90 -4.14
N VAL A 8 -17.11 -3.74 -3.82
CA VAL A 8 -16.26 -2.95 -4.72
C VAL A 8 -14.80 -3.41 -4.76
N ASN A 9 -14.46 -4.54 -4.14
CA ASN A 9 -13.09 -5.03 -4.10
C ASN A 9 -12.60 -5.42 -5.50
N PRO A 10 -11.64 -4.69 -6.10
CA PRO A 10 -11.23 -4.94 -7.47
C PRO A 10 -10.60 -6.32 -7.66
N TRP A 11 -10.00 -6.88 -6.61
CA TRP A 11 -9.43 -8.23 -6.64
C TRP A 11 -10.49 -9.34 -6.68
N LYS A 12 -11.77 -9.00 -6.43
CA LYS A 12 -12.92 -9.90 -6.58
C LYS A 12 -13.73 -9.63 -7.83
N THR A 13 -13.70 -8.40 -8.34
CA THR A 13 -14.52 -7.94 -9.47
C THR A 13 -13.66 -7.70 -10.71
N THR A 14 -12.98 -6.54 -10.78
CA THR A 14 -12.24 -6.08 -11.97
C THR A 14 -11.14 -7.05 -12.42
N TYR A 15 -10.21 -7.44 -11.53
CA TYR A 15 -9.06 -8.26 -11.92
C TYR A 15 -9.46 -9.65 -12.42
N PRO A 16 -10.31 -10.43 -11.72
CA PRO A 16 -10.75 -11.74 -12.21
C PRO A 16 -11.57 -11.65 -13.51
N VAL A 17 -12.46 -10.66 -13.65
CA VAL A 17 -13.30 -10.50 -14.84
C VAL A 17 -12.43 -10.28 -16.08
N ILE A 18 -11.45 -9.37 -16.02
CA ILE A 18 -10.50 -9.12 -17.11
C ILE A 18 -9.67 -10.37 -17.39
N ALA A 19 -9.16 -11.03 -16.35
CA ALA A 19 -8.32 -12.22 -16.50
C ALA A 19 -9.06 -13.38 -17.20
N LEU A 20 -10.34 -13.59 -16.88
CA LEU A 20 -11.14 -14.68 -17.40
C LEU A 20 -11.52 -14.52 -18.87
N GLN A 21 -11.40 -13.33 -19.45
CA GLN A 21 -11.68 -13.14 -20.88
C GLN A 21 -10.74 -13.99 -21.75
N GLN A 22 -9.47 -14.13 -21.36
CA GLN A 22 -8.42 -14.92 -22.03
C GLN A 22 -8.30 -14.74 -23.56
N SER A 23 -8.86 -13.67 -24.11
CA SER A 23 -9.01 -13.42 -25.55
C SER A 23 -7.75 -12.83 -26.19
N SER A 24 -6.85 -12.27 -25.37
CA SER A 24 -5.61 -11.62 -25.80
C SER A 24 -4.42 -12.10 -24.97
N PRO A 25 -3.17 -11.90 -25.44
CA PRO A 25 -1.98 -12.14 -24.62
C PRO A 25 -2.00 -11.34 -23.31
N ALA A 26 -2.57 -10.14 -23.30
CA ALA A 26 -2.73 -9.33 -22.09
C ALA A 26 -3.60 -10.03 -21.04
N HIS A 27 -4.77 -10.53 -21.45
CA HIS A 27 -5.69 -11.28 -20.58
C HIS A 27 -5.02 -12.55 -20.01
N LYS A 28 -4.33 -13.30 -20.87
CA LYS A 28 -3.59 -14.51 -20.45
C LYS A 28 -2.46 -14.19 -19.49
N SER A 29 -1.77 -13.06 -19.70
CA SER A 29 -0.74 -12.58 -18.79
C SER A 29 -1.30 -12.33 -17.39
N LEU A 30 -2.39 -11.56 -17.29
CA LEU A 30 -3.05 -11.27 -16.03
C LEU A 30 -3.55 -12.55 -15.36
N TYR A 31 -4.20 -13.44 -16.11
CA TYR A 31 -4.67 -14.74 -15.62
C TYR A 31 -3.54 -15.53 -14.96
N HIS A 32 -2.40 -15.66 -15.64
CA HIS A 32 -1.24 -16.32 -15.08
C HIS A 32 -0.63 -15.56 -13.89
N ALA A 33 -0.63 -14.23 -13.89
CA ALA A 33 -0.14 -13.44 -12.75
C ALA A 33 -0.96 -13.71 -11.47
N ILE A 34 -2.29 -13.76 -11.59
CA ILE A 34 -3.20 -14.07 -10.47
C ILE A 34 -2.95 -15.50 -9.96
N LEU A 35 -2.81 -16.47 -10.85
CA LEU A 35 -2.49 -17.85 -10.47
C LEU A 35 -1.11 -17.97 -9.80
N ALA A 36 -0.12 -17.22 -10.29
CA ALA A 36 1.20 -17.18 -9.67
C ALA A 36 1.11 -16.63 -8.24
N GLN A 37 0.39 -15.53 -8.04
CA GLN A 37 0.14 -14.94 -6.73
C GLN A 37 -0.53 -15.94 -5.77
N SER A 38 -1.58 -16.61 -6.24
CA SER A 38 -2.30 -17.61 -5.44
C SER A 38 -1.39 -18.79 -5.07
N ALA A 39 -0.61 -19.31 -6.02
CA ALA A 39 0.30 -20.42 -5.78
C ALA A 39 1.45 -20.03 -4.82
N PHE A 40 2.01 -18.82 -4.91
CA PHE A 40 3.01 -18.36 -3.94
C PHE A 40 2.42 -18.11 -2.56
N HIS A 41 1.21 -17.56 -2.46
CA HIS A 41 0.49 -17.49 -1.18
C HIS A 41 0.33 -18.87 -0.55
N LEU A 42 -0.15 -19.86 -1.32
CA LEU A 42 -0.28 -21.24 -0.84
C LEU A 42 1.07 -21.85 -0.44
N TYR A 43 2.14 -21.58 -1.20
CA TYR A 43 3.50 -21.99 -0.85
C TYR A 43 3.92 -21.48 0.53
N ASN A 44 3.61 -20.21 0.83
CA ASN A 44 4.02 -19.53 2.07
C ASN A 44 3.17 -19.91 3.30
N VAL A 45 1.88 -20.25 3.13
CA VAL A 45 1.02 -20.67 4.27
C VAL A 45 1.24 -22.13 4.67
N HIS A 46 1.71 -22.97 3.73
CA HIS A 46 1.98 -24.37 4.02
C HIS A 46 3.34 -24.57 4.70
N PRO A 47 3.49 -25.60 5.57
CA PRO A 47 4.76 -25.87 6.23
C PRO A 47 5.91 -26.00 5.23
N SER A 48 6.99 -25.28 5.51
CA SER A 48 8.20 -25.25 4.69
C SER A 48 8.70 -26.66 4.40
N GLY A 49 8.91 -26.97 3.13
CA GLY A 49 9.44 -28.27 2.68
C GLY A 49 8.42 -29.39 2.53
N SER A 50 7.15 -29.18 2.90
CA SER A 50 6.06 -30.13 2.61
C SER A 50 5.88 -30.31 1.09
N ASP A 51 5.35 -31.47 0.67
CA ASP A 51 5.11 -31.75 -0.76
C ASP A 51 4.13 -30.76 -1.38
N ILE A 52 3.11 -30.34 -0.61
CA ILE A 52 2.14 -29.32 -1.02
C ILE A 52 2.84 -27.96 -1.22
N SER A 53 3.68 -27.54 -0.27
CA SER A 53 4.47 -26.30 -0.39
C SER A 53 5.37 -26.35 -1.64
N LYS A 54 6.13 -27.44 -1.84
CA LYS A 54 6.99 -27.62 -3.03
C LYS A 54 6.20 -27.62 -4.35
N PHE A 55 5.02 -28.25 -4.36
CA PHE A 55 4.12 -28.25 -5.52
C PHE A 55 3.65 -26.83 -5.86
N ASN A 56 3.15 -26.10 -4.87
CA ASN A 56 2.68 -24.73 -5.03
C ASN A 56 3.81 -23.78 -5.46
N ARG A 57 5.02 -23.94 -4.93
CA ARG A 57 6.20 -23.18 -5.40
C ARG A 57 6.45 -23.39 -6.89
N ARG A 58 6.40 -24.64 -7.35
CA ARG A 58 6.60 -24.98 -8.77
C ARG A 58 5.52 -24.33 -9.64
N LYS A 59 4.26 -24.38 -9.20
CA LYS A 59 3.14 -23.74 -9.90
C LYS A 59 3.23 -22.22 -9.92
N GLY A 60 3.67 -21.61 -8.82
CA GLY A 60 3.96 -20.17 -8.75
C GLY A 60 4.96 -19.74 -9.80
N LEU A 61 6.09 -20.44 -9.89
CA LEU A 61 7.13 -20.18 -10.90
C LEU A 61 6.64 -20.41 -12.34
N GLU A 62 5.93 -21.51 -12.59
CA GLU A 62 5.37 -21.83 -13.91
C GLU A 62 4.44 -20.72 -14.41
N HIS A 63 3.48 -20.31 -13.58
CA HIS A 63 2.55 -19.25 -13.94
C HIS A 63 3.22 -17.88 -14.03
N TYR A 64 4.17 -17.57 -13.16
CA TYR A 64 4.94 -16.33 -13.24
C TYR A 64 5.69 -16.21 -14.59
N VAL A 65 6.39 -17.27 -15.02
CA VAL A 65 7.09 -17.29 -16.32
C VAL A 65 6.11 -17.17 -17.50
N ASN A 66 4.97 -17.86 -17.42
CA ASN A 66 3.94 -17.77 -18.45
C ASN A 66 3.35 -16.36 -18.54
N SER A 67 3.13 -15.71 -17.39
CA SER A 67 2.66 -14.33 -17.32
C SER A 67 3.63 -13.37 -18.02
N LEU A 68 4.92 -13.42 -17.68
CA LEU A 68 5.94 -12.60 -18.34
C LEU A 68 6.01 -12.82 -19.85
N THR A 69 5.91 -14.08 -20.28
CA THR A 69 5.95 -14.44 -21.71
C THR A 69 4.78 -13.80 -22.46
N GLN A 70 3.57 -13.94 -21.93
CA GLN A 70 2.36 -13.36 -22.53
C GLN A 70 2.37 -11.83 -22.47
N LEU A 71 2.88 -11.24 -21.38
CA LEU A 71 3.04 -9.79 -21.27
C LEU A 71 3.99 -9.25 -22.34
N ARG A 72 5.14 -9.91 -22.52
CA ARG A 72 6.10 -9.54 -23.57
C ARG A 72 5.45 -9.62 -24.95
N THR A 73 4.60 -10.60 -25.21
CA THR A 73 3.83 -10.65 -26.46
C THR A 73 2.86 -9.47 -26.57
N CYS A 74 2.07 -9.15 -25.53
CA CYS A 74 1.16 -7.96 -25.50
C CYS A 74 1.91 -6.68 -25.85
N LEU A 75 3.03 -6.41 -25.19
CA LEU A 75 3.77 -5.15 -25.34
C LEU A 75 4.40 -4.96 -26.72
N ASN A 76 4.52 -6.04 -27.52
CA ASN A 76 4.96 -5.97 -28.91
C ASN A 76 3.81 -5.90 -29.92
N THR A 77 2.55 -5.87 -29.47
CA THR A 77 1.39 -5.71 -30.37
C THR A 77 1.07 -4.23 -30.63
N PRO A 78 0.54 -3.86 -31.81
CA PRO A 78 0.31 -2.46 -32.19
C PRO A 78 -0.76 -1.72 -31.38
N SER A 79 -1.68 -2.45 -30.75
CA SER A 79 -2.78 -1.89 -29.95
C SER A 79 -2.98 -2.80 -28.74
N PRO A 80 -2.15 -2.66 -27.70
CA PRO A 80 -2.26 -3.46 -26.51
C PRO A 80 -3.51 -3.09 -25.71
N ASP A 81 -4.11 -4.08 -25.07
CA ASP A 81 -5.24 -3.87 -24.16
C ASP A 81 -4.77 -3.16 -22.89
N TYR A 82 -5.19 -1.91 -22.72
CA TYR A 82 -4.76 -1.07 -21.60
C TYR A 82 -5.07 -1.69 -20.24
N GLU A 83 -6.32 -2.11 -20.04
CA GLU A 83 -6.80 -2.60 -18.75
C GLU A 83 -6.06 -3.88 -18.37
N ALA A 84 -6.03 -4.85 -19.29
CA ALA A 84 -5.37 -6.13 -19.04
C ALA A 84 -3.85 -5.98 -18.86
N CYS A 85 -3.17 -5.11 -19.62
CA CYS A 85 -1.72 -4.94 -19.48
C CYS A 85 -1.33 -4.13 -18.22
N VAL A 86 -2.08 -3.11 -17.80
CA VAL A 86 -1.86 -2.43 -16.49
C VAL A 86 -2.12 -3.39 -15.33
N ALA A 87 -3.23 -4.14 -15.36
CA ALA A 87 -3.54 -5.11 -14.34
C ALA A 87 -2.46 -6.20 -14.22
N ALA A 88 -1.97 -6.72 -15.35
CA ALA A 88 -0.91 -7.72 -15.38
C ALA A 88 0.39 -7.18 -14.78
N LEU A 89 0.84 -6.00 -15.22
CA LEU A 89 2.07 -5.37 -14.73
C LEU A 89 2.05 -5.13 -13.22
N LEU A 90 0.94 -4.59 -12.69
CA LEU A 90 0.79 -4.39 -11.25
C LEU A 90 0.76 -5.72 -10.49
N THR A 91 0.04 -6.72 -11.00
CA THR A 91 -0.03 -8.05 -10.35
C THR A 91 1.33 -8.74 -10.33
N ILE A 92 2.11 -8.65 -11.41
CA ILE A 92 3.48 -9.21 -11.47
C ILE A 92 4.39 -8.48 -10.48
N ALA A 93 4.32 -7.14 -10.40
CA ALA A 93 5.08 -6.37 -9.42
C ALA A 93 4.76 -6.79 -7.98
N VAL A 94 3.47 -7.02 -7.69
CA VAL A 94 3.02 -7.55 -6.39
C VAL A 94 3.52 -8.97 -6.15
N VAL A 95 3.44 -9.87 -7.14
CA VAL A 95 3.94 -11.25 -7.01
C VAL A 95 5.41 -11.24 -6.57
N GLU A 96 6.25 -10.48 -7.25
CA GLU A 96 7.67 -10.41 -6.92
C GLU A 96 7.97 -9.69 -5.60
N GLY A 97 7.35 -8.54 -5.38
CA GLY A 97 7.69 -7.68 -4.24
C GLY A 97 7.02 -8.08 -2.93
N VAL A 98 5.98 -8.93 -2.98
CA VAL A 98 5.12 -9.26 -1.83
C VAL A 98 5.12 -10.76 -1.52
N TYR A 99 5.07 -11.62 -2.52
CA TYR A 99 4.83 -13.06 -2.32
C TYR A 99 6.04 -13.94 -2.60
N ALA A 100 6.86 -13.61 -3.60
CA ALA A 100 8.05 -14.37 -3.94
C ALA A 100 9.25 -13.92 -3.08
N SER A 101 10.02 -14.87 -2.55
CA SER A 101 11.20 -14.58 -1.72
C SER A 101 12.49 -14.36 -2.54
N GLU A 102 12.50 -14.72 -3.81
CA GLU A 102 13.73 -14.91 -4.60
C GLU A 102 13.96 -13.83 -5.66
N THR A 103 12.94 -13.06 -6.02
CA THR A 103 12.98 -12.08 -7.11
C THR A 103 12.92 -10.65 -6.57
N LYS A 104 14.00 -9.88 -6.72
CA LYS A 104 14.10 -8.49 -6.22
C LYS A 104 13.98 -7.43 -7.32
N GLN A 105 13.17 -7.69 -8.36
CA GLN A 105 13.06 -6.78 -9.51
C GLN A 105 11.71 -6.06 -9.60
N TRP A 106 10.88 -6.13 -8.55
CA TRP A 106 9.52 -5.59 -8.58
C TRP A 106 9.43 -4.12 -8.98
N ARG A 107 10.48 -3.32 -8.70
CA ARG A 107 10.58 -1.92 -9.13
C ARG A 107 10.66 -1.74 -10.65
N CYS A 108 11.27 -2.68 -11.38
CA CYS A 108 11.37 -2.60 -12.84
C CYS A 108 9.98 -2.78 -13.49
N HIS A 109 9.10 -3.59 -12.90
CA HIS A 109 7.72 -3.75 -13.38
C HIS A 109 6.92 -2.46 -13.22
N PHE A 110 7.11 -1.72 -12.12
CA PHE A 110 6.53 -0.37 -11.99
C PHE A 110 7.09 0.57 -13.06
N GLN A 111 8.40 0.60 -13.29
CA GLN A 111 9.00 1.43 -14.35
C GLN A 111 8.46 1.04 -15.74
N GLY A 112 8.31 -0.26 -16.02
CA GLY A 112 7.69 -0.76 -17.25
C GLY A 112 6.23 -0.30 -17.40
N ALA A 113 5.45 -0.31 -16.31
CA ALA A 113 4.09 0.21 -16.31
C ALA A 113 4.02 1.72 -16.58
N ILE A 114 4.97 2.49 -16.06
CA ILE A 114 5.09 3.92 -16.36
C ILE A 114 5.38 4.13 -17.85
N GLY A 115 6.34 3.38 -18.40
CA GLY A 115 6.65 3.41 -19.83
C GLY A 115 5.42 3.10 -20.67
N PHE A 116 4.71 2.03 -20.35
CA PHE A 116 3.49 1.62 -21.04
C PHE A 116 2.38 2.69 -21.00
N ILE A 117 2.13 3.29 -19.83
CA ILE A 117 1.08 4.30 -19.67
C ILE A 117 1.37 5.55 -20.48
N THR A 118 2.65 5.88 -20.70
CA THR A 118 3.06 7.04 -21.49
C THR A 118 2.45 7.01 -22.89
N ASP A 119 2.34 5.83 -23.50
CA ASP A 119 1.75 5.65 -24.82
C ASP A 119 0.23 5.88 -24.85
N PHE A 120 -0.42 5.86 -23.69
CA PHE A 120 -1.88 5.99 -23.51
C PHE A 120 -2.33 7.37 -22.99
N MET A 121 -1.40 8.30 -22.79
CA MET A 121 -1.69 9.61 -22.19
C MET A 121 -2.57 10.50 -23.05
N GLN A 122 -2.56 10.31 -24.37
CA GLN A 122 -3.42 11.07 -25.28
C GLN A 122 -4.85 10.51 -25.34
N GLN A 123 -5.01 9.20 -25.13
CA GLN A 123 -6.30 8.52 -25.19
C GLN A 123 -7.03 8.56 -23.84
N THR A 124 -6.29 8.74 -22.74
CA THR A 124 -6.82 8.81 -21.37
C THR A 124 -7.83 7.70 -21.00
N PRO A 125 -7.51 6.39 -21.15
CA PRO A 125 -8.47 5.30 -20.93
C PRO A 125 -9.16 5.32 -19.55
N TRP A 126 -8.44 5.79 -18.52
CA TRP A 126 -8.92 5.95 -17.15
C TRP A 126 -10.03 7.00 -16.97
N LEU A 127 -10.29 7.86 -17.96
CA LEU A 127 -11.44 8.77 -17.95
C LEU A 127 -12.68 8.16 -18.61
N VAL A 128 -12.51 7.03 -19.31
CA VAL A 128 -13.57 6.43 -20.14
C VAL A 128 -14.18 5.19 -19.49
N SER A 129 -13.37 4.36 -18.83
CA SER A 129 -13.80 3.10 -18.21
C SER A 129 -13.60 3.09 -16.69
N ARG A 130 -14.59 2.54 -15.96
CA ARG A 130 -14.48 2.31 -14.51
C ARG A 130 -13.32 1.36 -14.21
N ASP A 131 -13.16 0.29 -14.98
CA ASP A 131 -12.11 -0.70 -14.75
C ASP A 131 -10.73 -0.09 -15.03
N ALA A 132 -10.58 0.65 -16.14
CA ALA A 132 -9.36 1.43 -16.40
C ALA A 132 -9.04 2.38 -15.24
N TRP A 133 -10.02 3.16 -14.74
CA TRP A 133 -9.80 4.07 -13.60
C TRP A 133 -9.36 3.33 -12.32
N VAL A 134 -10.01 2.21 -11.99
CA VAL A 134 -9.67 1.38 -10.82
C VAL A 134 -8.27 0.79 -10.92
N LEU A 135 -7.86 0.35 -12.10
CA LEU A 135 -6.52 -0.19 -12.33
C LEU A 135 -5.45 0.90 -12.30
N SER A 136 -5.70 2.04 -12.96
CA SER A 136 -4.78 3.18 -12.98
C SER A 136 -4.56 3.76 -11.59
N GLN A 137 -5.62 3.95 -10.78
CA GLN A 137 -5.42 4.39 -9.40
C GLN A 137 -4.64 3.34 -8.61
N SER A 138 -4.95 2.05 -8.75
CA SER A 138 -4.28 1.01 -7.95
C SER A 138 -2.79 0.99 -8.24
N LEU A 139 -2.39 1.21 -9.49
CA LEU A 139 -1.00 1.35 -9.89
C LEU A 139 -0.37 2.61 -9.29
N VAL A 140 -1.00 3.78 -9.44
CA VAL A 140 -0.47 5.05 -8.92
C VAL A 140 -0.31 4.99 -7.40
N LEU A 141 -1.30 4.49 -6.68
CA LEU A 141 -1.27 4.36 -5.22
C LEU A 141 -0.17 3.40 -4.77
N SER A 142 -0.05 2.25 -5.44
CA SER A 142 1.02 1.28 -5.20
C SER A 142 2.40 1.90 -5.45
N PHE A 143 2.52 2.69 -6.52
CA PHE A 143 3.74 3.43 -6.82
C PHE A 143 4.05 4.47 -5.74
N GLU A 144 3.09 5.33 -5.36
CA GLU A 144 3.29 6.36 -4.33
C GLU A 144 3.79 5.77 -3.01
N VAL A 145 3.17 4.68 -2.55
CA VAL A 145 3.57 3.95 -1.34
C VAL A 145 4.95 3.33 -1.51
N ALA A 146 5.24 2.69 -2.65
CA ALA A 146 6.54 2.09 -2.95
C ALA A 146 7.70 3.10 -2.97
N GLN A 147 7.44 4.38 -3.23
CA GLN A 147 8.47 5.42 -3.19
C GLN A 147 8.89 5.78 -1.75
N THR A 148 8.07 5.48 -0.74
CA THR A 148 8.40 5.82 0.66
C THR A 148 9.52 4.97 1.24
N SER A 149 9.72 3.74 0.74
CA SER A 149 10.83 2.84 1.11
C SER A 149 12.11 3.08 0.32
N ARG A 150 12.14 4.07 -0.57
CA ARG A 150 13.35 4.39 -1.33
C ARG A 150 14.27 5.29 -0.53
N THR A 151 15.53 4.91 -0.52
CA THR A 151 16.59 5.66 0.15
C THR A 151 17.34 6.62 -0.78
N MET A 152 17.24 6.41 -2.10
CA MET A 152 17.91 7.21 -3.12
C MET A 152 16.90 8.13 -3.81
N ILE A 153 17.35 9.35 -4.14
CA ILE A 153 16.60 10.28 -4.98
C ILE A 153 16.66 9.77 -6.42
N GLU A 154 15.53 9.37 -6.98
CA GLU A 154 15.39 9.13 -8.42
C GLU A 154 14.45 10.16 -9.03
N ASN A 155 14.74 10.54 -10.28
CA ASN A 155 13.86 11.41 -11.04
C ASN A 155 12.54 10.67 -11.28
N ARG A 156 11.47 11.14 -10.65
CA ARG A 156 10.11 10.68 -10.92
C ARG A 156 9.71 11.14 -12.33
N PRO A 157 9.22 10.24 -13.19
CA PRO A 157 8.61 10.64 -14.45
C PRO A 157 7.37 11.50 -14.19
N THR A 158 7.29 12.68 -14.82
CA THR A 158 6.16 13.62 -14.68
C THR A 158 4.82 12.97 -15.01
N ILE A 159 4.84 11.98 -15.90
CA ILE A 159 3.67 11.24 -16.34
C ILE A 159 2.87 10.58 -15.21
N ILE A 160 3.53 10.21 -14.11
CA ILE A 160 2.86 9.62 -12.94
C ILE A 160 2.25 10.71 -12.05
N ASP A 161 2.78 11.92 -12.05
CA ASP A 161 2.08 13.06 -11.46
C ASP A 161 0.81 13.38 -12.27
N ASP A 162 0.91 13.45 -13.60
CA ASP A 162 -0.23 13.74 -14.50
C ASP A 162 -1.34 12.68 -14.37
N LEU A 163 -0.96 11.40 -14.37
CA LEU A 163 -1.93 10.32 -14.14
C LEU A 163 -2.57 10.42 -12.76
N CYS A 164 -1.78 10.68 -11.71
CA CYS A 164 -2.27 10.83 -10.35
C CYS A 164 -3.29 11.97 -10.25
N GLU A 165 -3.00 13.12 -10.85
CA GLU A 165 -3.93 14.25 -10.94
C GLU A 165 -5.23 13.83 -11.64
N ALA A 166 -5.15 13.15 -12.79
CA ALA A 166 -6.34 12.72 -13.51
C ALA A 166 -7.22 11.74 -12.72
N VAL A 167 -6.63 10.70 -12.11
CA VAL A 167 -7.42 9.68 -11.39
C VAL A 167 -7.95 10.16 -10.05
N SER A 168 -7.32 11.17 -9.44
CA SER A 168 -7.70 11.72 -8.14
C SER A 168 -8.89 12.68 -8.19
N LEU A 169 -9.35 13.04 -9.39
CA LEU A 169 -10.59 13.83 -9.56
C LEU A 169 -11.83 13.12 -9.02
N GLN A 170 -11.85 11.78 -9.02
CA GLN A 170 -12.97 11.01 -8.48
C GLN A 170 -12.94 10.96 -6.93
N ALA A 171 -14.10 11.13 -6.31
CA ALA A 171 -14.24 11.27 -4.85
C ALA A 171 -13.81 10.03 -4.06
N ASN A 172 -13.86 8.85 -4.67
CA ASN A 172 -13.47 7.56 -4.09
C ASN A 172 -12.00 7.20 -4.33
N PHE A 173 -11.18 8.09 -4.91
CA PHE A 173 -9.74 7.86 -5.06
C PHE A 173 -9.08 7.49 -3.72
N GLY A 174 -8.26 6.43 -3.74
CA GLY A 174 -7.54 5.93 -2.57
C GLY A 174 -8.19 4.70 -1.91
N TYR A 175 -9.42 4.35 -2.29
CA TYR A 175 -10.15 3.26 -1.65
C TYR A 175 -9.48 1.88 -1.81
N THR A 176 -8.70 1.66 -2.88
CA THR A 176 -8.03 0.38 -3.13
C THR A 176 -6.89 0.09 -2.16
N ILE A 177 -6.38 1.11 -1.48
CA ILE A 177 -5.46 0.99 -0.33
C ILE A 177 -6.10 1.49 0.97
N GLY A 178 -7.41 1.77 0.98
CA GLY A 178 -8.16 2.23 2.14
C GLY A 178 -7.75 3.59 2.71
N ALA A 179 -7.22 4.48 1.88
CA ALA A 179 -6.86 5.84 2.26
C ALA A 179 -7.88 6.85 1.70
N SER A 180 -7.95 8.05 2.30
CA SER A 180 -8.67 9.18 1.71
C SER A 180 -7.79 9.88 0.67
N ARG A 181 -8.41 10.51 -0.33
CA ARG A 181 -7.72 11.32 -1.33
C ARG A 181 -6.81 12.37 -0.72
N ASP A 182 -7.28 13.09 0.28
CA ASP A 182 -6.53 14.20 0.88
C ASP A 182 -5.29 13.71 1.64
N VAL A 183 -5.38 12.53 2.30
CA VAL A 183 -4.20 11.89 2.91
C VAL A 183 -3.17 11.53 1.83
N LEU A 184 -3.60 11.05 0.67
CA LEU A 184 -2.69 10.67 -0.41
C LEU A 184 -2.03 11.89 -1.08
N TYR A 185 -2.77 12.98 -1.25
CA TYR A 185 -2.16 14.25 -1.65
C TYR A 185 -1.14 14.73 -0.62
N ALA A 186 -1.46 14.63 0.68
CA ALA A 186 -0.51 14.98 1.73
C ALA A 186 0.77 14.15 1.64
N LEU A 187 0.68 12.82 1.42
CA LEU A 187 1.86 11.96 1.24
C LEU A 187 2.71 12.35 0.03
N SER A 188 2.07 12.63 -1.10
CA SER A 188 2.77 13.11 -2.31
C SER A 188 3.50 14.42 -2.05
N THR A 189 2.84 15.37 -1.38
CA THR A 189 3.43 16.68 -1.02
C THR A 189 4.57 16.54 -0.03
N ILE A 190 4.44 15.72 1.03
CA ILE A 190 5.52 15.44 1.99
C ILE A 190 6.75 14.90 1.25
N ARG A 191 6.56 13.98 0.30
CA ARG A 191 7.66 13.45 -0.49
C ARG A 191 8.29 14.51 -1.40
N LYS A 192 7.50 15.36 -2.05
CA LYS A 192 8.02 16.47 -2.87
C LYS A 192 8.89 17.40 -2.02
N LEU A 193 8.41 17.79 -0.84
CA LEU A 193 9.19 18.59 0.12
C LEU A 193 10.48 17.87 0.55
N ARG A 194 10.41 16.58 0.88
CA ARG A 194 11.60 15.78 1.21
C ARG A 194 12.65 15.83 0.11
N ILE A 195 12.25 15.64 -1.15
CA ILE A 195 13.17 15.67 -2.29
C ILE A 195 13.80 17.06 -2.44
N GLN A 196 13.01 18.13 -2.31
CA GLN A 196 13.52 19.51 -2.38
C GLN A 196 14.54 19.78 -1.26
N LEU A 197 14.25 19.35 -0.03
CA LEU A 197 15.17 19.43 1.11
C LEU A 197 16.47 18.66 0.86
N MET A 198 16.38 17.43 0.34
CA MET A 198 17.56 16.61 0.04
C MET A 198 18.42 17.19 -1.10
N LYS A 199 17.79 17.82 -2.11
CA LYS A 199 18.48 18.47 -3.22
C LYS A 199 19.06 19.84 -2.86
N LYS A 200 18.78 20.37 -1.66
CA LYS A 200 19.15 21.73 -1.23
C LYS A 200 18.70 22.80 -2.25
N GLU A 201 17.53 22.60 -2.85
CA GLU A 201 16.92 23.61 -3.72
C GLU A 201 16.61 24.87 -2.89
N GLU A 202 16.73 26.06 -3.48
CA GLU A 202 16.31 27.30 -2.80
C GLU A 202 14.80 27.27 -2.61
N ILE A 203 14.36 27.05 -1.37
CA ILE A 203 12.95 27.11 -0.99
C ILE A 203 12.73 28.43 -0.26
N HIS A 204 11.79 29.25 -0.75
CA HIS A 204 11.35 30.42 -0.01
C HIS A 204 10.76 29.97 1.33
N GLN A 205 11.38 30.39 2.44
CA GLN A 205 11.04 29.93 3.79
C GLN A 205 9.54 30.11 4.13
N ASP A 206 8.94 31.21 3.67
CA ASP A 206 7.51 31.50 3.87
C ASP A 206 6.60 30.52 3.12
N GLN A 207 6.99 30.14 1.90
CA GLN A 207 6.25 29.15 1.10
C GLN A 207 6.35 27.76 1.74
N PHE A 208 7.54 27.38 2.22
CA PHE A 208 7.75 26.12 2.92
C PHE A 208 6.88 26.02 4.19
N ALA A 209 6.93 27.05 5.03
CA ALA A 209 6.14 27.11 6.25
C ALA A 209 4.64 27.00 5.96
N THR A 210 4.15 27.75 4.98
CA THR A 210 2.73 27.71 4.56
C THR A 210 2.30 26.31 4.14
N VAL A 211 3.09 25.63 3.28
CA VAL A 211 2.75 24.28 2.82
C VAL A 211 2.75 23.28 3.98
N VAL A 212 3.71 23.38 4.90
CA VAL A 212 3.80 22.50 6.06
C VAL A 212 2.64 22.73 7.04
N GLU A 213 2.29 23.99 7.31
CA GLU A 213 1.11 24.34 8.12
C GLU A 213 -0.19 23.79 7.51
N ASP A 214 -0.35 23.90 6.19
CA ASP A 214 -1.50 23.34 5.48
C ASP A 214 -1.56 21.81 5.56
N LEU A 215 -0.41 21.13 5.49
CA LEU A 215 -0.33 19.68 5.68
C LEU A 215 -0.76 19.27 7.09
N ILE A 216 -0.23 19.95 8.12
CA ILE A 216 -0.59 19.69 9.52
C ILE A 216 -2.09 19.93 9.73
N ARG A 217 -2.60 21.08 9.27
CA ARG A 217 -4.01 21.44 9.37
C ARG A 217 -4.92 20.42 8.69
N THR A 218 -4.54 19.97 7.49
CA THR A 218 -5.32 18.98 6.74
C THR A 218 -5.32 17.64 7.44
N LEU A 219 -4.14 17.10 7.75
CA LEU A 219 -4.00 15.78 8.37
C LEU A 219 -4.52 15.71 9.82
N SER A 220 -4.59 16.83 10.53
CA SER A 220 -5.19 16.89 11.88
C SER A 220 -6.72 16.89 11.86
N SER A 221 -7.35 17.04 10.69
CA SER A 221 -8.80 17.09 10.55
C SER A 221 -9.43 15.69 10.63
N GLU A 222 -10.24 15.45 11.66
CA GLU A 222 -10.98 14.19 11.82
C GLU A 222 -12.05 13.96 10.73
N LYS A 223 -12.41 15.02 9.99
CA LYS A 223 -13.33 14.90 8.84
C LYS A 223 -12.81 13.98 7.75
N LEU A 224 -11.49 13.76 7.69
CA LEU A 224 -10.86 12.85 6.73
C LEU A 224 -11.23 11.38 6.92
N ASP A 225 -11.71 11.03 8.11
CA ASP A 225 -12.11 9.65 8.43
C ASP A 225 -13.50 9.30 7.89
N ALA A 226 -14.30 10.32 7.58
CA ALA A 226 -15.64 10.14 7.07
C ALA A 226 -15.63 9.45 5.71
N LEU A 227 -16.64 8.60 5.49
CA LEU A 227 -16.85 7.95 4.20
C LEU A 227 -17.50 8.90 3.20
N PRO A 228 -17.07 8.91 1.92
CA PRO A 228 -17.78 9.61 0.86
C PRO A 228 -19.21 9.07 0.69
N ALA A 229 -20.17 9.94 0.38
CA ALA A 229 -21.57 9.55 0.14
C ALA A 229 -21.71 8.45 -0.93
N SER A 230 -20.87 8.48 -1.97
CA SER A 230 -20.85 7.46 -3.03
C SER A 230 -20.45 6.07 -2.54
N MET A 231 -19.70 5.95 -1.43
CA MET A 231 -19.39 4.65 -0.81
C MET A 231 -20.53 4.15 0.10
N ILE A 232 -21.50 5.02 0.42
CA ILE A 232 -22.67 4.70 1.25
C ILE A 232 -23.85 4.28 0.36
N GLU A 233 -24.00 4.89 -0.82
CA GLU A 233 -25.19 4.74 -1.69
C GLU A 233 -25.19 3.51 -2.65
N GLU A 234 -24.06 2.86 -2.96
CA GLU A 234 -24.03 1.71 -3.90
C GLU A 234 -24.77 0.43 -3.40
N CYS A 235 -25.40 0.44 -2.21
CA CYS A 235 -25.94 -0.77 -1.57
C CYS A 235 -27.48 -0.91 -1.57
N ASP A 236 -28.23 0.13 -1.96
CA ASP A 236 -29.68 0.18 -1.79
C ASP A 236 -30.41 -0.37 -3.03
N THR A 237 -30.46 -1.70 -3.17
CA THR A 237 -31.39 -2.38 -4.10
C THR A 237 -32.41 -3.22 -3.33
N THR A 238 -33.66 -2.85 -3.58
CA THR A 238 -34.97 -3.41 -3.19
C THR A 238 -35.04 -4.92 -2.90
N GLU A 239 -34.96 -5.35 -1.62
CA GLU A 239 -35.25 -6.73 -1.17
C GLU A 239 -35.91 -6.80 0.24
N PRO A 240 -36.54 -7.93 0.66
CA PRO A 240 -37.55 -7.99 1.73
C PRO A 240 -37.03 -7.93 3.18
N ARG A 241 -37.94 -7.52 4.09
CA ARG A 241 -37.69 -7.00 5.46
C ARG A 241 -36.96 -7.88 6.49
N SER A 242 -36.82 -9.20 6.35
CA SER A 242 -36.15 -10.03 7.37
C SER A 242 -34.64 -10.19 7.17
N GLU A 243 -34.15 -10.02 5.95
CA GLU A 243 -32.71 -10.01 5.63
C GLU A 243 -32.06 -8.64 5.91
N ASN A 244 -32.89 -7.60 6.11
CA ASN A 244 -32.45 -6.22 6.31
C ASN A 244 -31.67 -5.98 7.61
N GLU A 245 -31.99 -6.67 8.71
CA GLU A 245 -31.31 -6.41 9.99
C GLU A 245 -29.86 -6.92 9.99
N GLN A 246 -29.65 -8.17 9.56
CA GLN A 246 -28.30 -8.76 9.46
C GLN A 246 -27.45 -8.09 8.36
N LYS A 247 -28.08 -7.72 7.23
CA LYS A 247 -27.41 -6.97 6.16
C LYS A 247 -26.99 -5.57 6.64
N SER A 248 -27.87 -4.88 7.38
CA SER A 248 -27.59 -3.58 7.99
C SER A 248 -26.46 -3.65 9.03
N GLU A 249 -26.39 -4.70 9.86
CA GLU A 249 -25.30 -4.86 10.83
C GLU A 249 -23.94 -5.10 10.17
N LYS A 250 -23.91 -5.94 9.12
CA LYS A 250 -22.69 -6.20 8.34
C LYS A 250 -22.20 -4.93 7.63
N GLU A 251 -23.12 -4.14 7.09
CA GLU A 251 -22.80 -2.86 6.46
C GLU A 251 -22.26 -1.84 7.46
N LYS A 252 -22.90 -1.70 8.63
CA LYS A 252 -22.40 -0.83 9.72
C LYS A 252 -21.00 -1.24 10.16
N LYS A 253 -20.76 -2.54 10.31
CA LYS A 253 -19.43 -3.08 10.63
C LYS A 253 -18.42 -2.73 9.55
N ASN A 254 -18.73 -2.96 8.27
CA ASN A 254 -17.85 -2.63 7.16
C ASN A 254 -17.54 -1.13 7.09
N ASN A 255 -18.54 -0.28 7.29
CA ASN A 255 -18.35 1.17 7.32
C ASN A 255 -17.42 1.57 8.48
N TYR A 256 -17.60 0.97 9.65
CA TYR A 256 -16.72 1.22 10.79
C TYR A 256 -15.28 0.75 10.54
N LEU A 257 -15.09 -0.42 9.93
CA LEU A 257 -13.77 -0.90 9.51
C LEU A 257 -13.08 0.06 8.53
N GLN A 258 -13.83 0.65 7.59
CA GLN A 258 -13.28 1.66 6.68
C GLN A 258 -12.86 2.93 7.41
N VAL A 259 -13.65 3.38 8.40
CA VAL A 259 -13.33 4.54 9.24
C VAL A 259 -12.05 4.28 10.04
N LEU A 260 -11.94 3.11 10.69
CA LEU A 260 -10.71 2.69 11.37
C LEU A 260 -9.52 2.72 10.42
N HIS A 261 -9.67 2.16 9.22
CA HIS A 261 -8.58 2.12 8.25
C HIS A 261 -8.13 3.51 7.77
N ARG A 262 -9.08 4.44 7.57
CA ARG A 262 -8.77 5.85 7.24
C ARG A 262 -8.05 6.56 8.37
N ARG A 263 -8.44 6.31 9.63
CA ARG A 263 -7.74 6.83 10.82
C ARG A 263 -6.31 6.31 10.91
N ILE A 264 -6.10 5.02 10.68
CA ILE A 264 -4.77 4.38 10.64
C ILE A 264 -3.89 5.10 9.61
N PHE A 265 -4.41 5.31 8.39
CA PHE A 265 -3.69 6.01 7.33
C PHE A 265 -3.37 7.48 7.65
N ARG A 266 -4.34 8.21 8.19
CA ARG A 266 -4.16 9.64 8.52
C ARG A 266 -3.11 9.83 9.61
N ASN A 267 -3.17 9.05 10.68
CA ASN A 267 -2.17 9.11 11.76
C ASN A 267 -0.78 8.69 11.25
N ALA A 268 -0.70 7.67 10.39
CA ALA A 268 0.57 7.29 9.76
C ALA A 268 1.15 8.39 8.85
N ALA A 269 0.31 9.14 8.14
CA ALA A 269 0.74 10.29 7.35
C ALA A 269 1.29 11.43 8.23
N LEU A 270 0.71 11.66 9.41
CA LEU A 270 1.27 12.59 10.41
C LEU A 270 2.63 12.11 10.91
N ILE A 271 2.75 10.84 11.29
CA ILE A 271 4.04 10.24 11.69
C ILE A 271 5.09 10.45 10.58
N TYR A 272 4.72 10.11 9.34
CA TYR A 272 5.61 10.27 8.19
C TYR A 272 6.01 11.73 7.96
N LEU A 273 5.08 12.70 8.07
CA LEU A 273 5.38 14.13 8.00
C LEU A 273 6.40 14.54 9.06
N TYR A 274 6.13 14.20 10.32
CA TYR A 274 6.96 14.60 11.46
C TYR A 274 8.37 13.98 11.40
N ARG A 275 8.49 12.70 11.04
CA ARG A 275 9.78 12.05 10.84
C ARG A 275 10.53 12.59 9.63
N THR A 276 9.84 12.81 8.51
CA THR A 276 10.50 13.17 7.25
C THR A 276 10.94 14.64 7.21
N ILE A 277 10.11 15.56 7.72
CA ILE A 277 10.34 16.99 7.58
C ILE A 277 11.04 17.57 8.81
N PHE A 278 10.67 17.11 10.00
CA PHE A 278 11.16 17.67 11.26
C PHE A 278 12.18 16.78 11.97
N ASN A 279 12.40 15.57 11.47
CA ASN A 279 13.18 14.54 12.16
C ASN A 279 12.76 14.35 13.63
N ALA A 280 11.45 14.43 13.89
CA ALA A 280 10.91 14.39 15.25
C ALA A 280 11.22 13.07 15.96
N VAL A 281 11.58 13.10 17.23
CA VAL A 281 11.74 11.87 18.04
C VAL A 281 10.38 11.23 18.34
N PRO A 282 10.31 9.91 18.63
CA PRO A 282 9.05 9.22 18.91
C PRO A 282 8.17 9.89 19.98
N ALA A 283 8.76 10.49 21.03
CA ALA A 283 8.02 11.18 22.08
C ALA A 283 7.11 12.32 21.56
N ILE A 284 7.53 13.02 20.50
CA ILE A 284 6.76 14.14 19.92
C ILE A 284 5.50 13.64 19.19
N ILE A 285 5.57 12.42 18.66
CA ILE A 285 4.55 11.84 17.79
C ILE A 285 3.80 10.66 18.43
N GLU A 286 4.01 10.42 19.72
CA GLU A 286 3.46 9.30 20.50
C GLU A 286 1.95 9.15 20.29
N GLN A 287 1.19 10.25 20.39
CA GLN A 287 -0.26 10.21 20.23
C GLN A 287 -0.72 9.64 18.88
N TYR A 288 0.03 9.86 17.81
CA TYR A 288 -0.30 9.36 16.48
C TYR A 288 0.08 7.89 16.35
N ILE A 289 1.22 7.48 16.95
CA ILE A 289 1.67 6.10 17.02
C ILE A 289 0.63 5.25 17.76
N SER A 290 0.26 5.66 18.97
CA SER A 290 -0.67 4.89 19.80
C SER A 290 -2.06 4.80 19.17
N ARG A 291 -2.56 5.88 18.56
CA ARG A 291 -3.85 5.86 17.84
C ARG A 291 -3.82 4.91 16.64
N ALA A 292 -2.79 4.98 15.79
CA ALA A 292 -2.68 4.12 14.62
C ALA A 292 -2.58 2.64 15.01
N LEU A 293 -1.81 2.30 16.05
CA LEU A 293 -1.65 0.93 16.51
C LEU A 293 -2.87 0.41 17.25
N ALA A 294 -3.54 1.23 18.06
CA ALA A 294 -4.80 0.86 18.72
C ALA A 294 -5.91 0.58 17.69
N ASP A 295 -6.10 1.48 16.70
CA ASP A 295 -7.09 1.30 15.63
C ASP A 295 -6.77 0.05 14.78
N THR A 296 -5.48 -0.26 14.59
CA THR A 296 -5.03 -1.49 13.92
C THR A 296 -5.46 -2.73 14.69
N VAL A 297 -5.24 -2.74 16.00
CA VAL A 297 -5.63 -3.88 16.86
C VAL A 297 -7.14 -4.05 16.88
N GLU A 298 -7.89 -2.95 17.01
CA GLU A 298 -9.36 -2.97 16.96
C GLU A 298 -9.87 -3.51 15.61
N PHE A 299 -9.27 -3.07 14.51
CA PHE A 299 -9.59 -3.58 13.17
C PHE A 299 -9.40 -5.11 13.06
N LEU A 300 -8.30 -5.62 13.63
CA LEU A 300 -8.00 -7.06 13.64
C LEU A 300 -8.97 -7.83 14.54
N ASP A 301 -9.31 -7.29 15.72
CA ASP A 301 -10.25 -7.89 16.66
C ASP A 301 -11.68 -7.94 16.12
N LEU A 302 -12.04 -6.98 15.26
CA LEU A 302 -13.27 -6.99 14.49
C LEU A 302 -13.21 -7.89 13.25
N HIS A 303 -12.13 -8.62 13.02
CA HIS A 303 -11.92 -9.47 11.84
C HIS A 303 -12.06 -8.72 10.52
N GLY A 304 -11.51 -7.49 10.43
CA GLY A 304 -11.59 -6.66 9.24
C GLY A 304 -10.81 -7.18 8.03
N GLY A 305 -9.99 -8.22 8.22
CA GLY A 305 -9.14 -8.80 7.17
C GLY A 305 -7.69 -8.36 7.31
N SER A 306 -7.06 -7.98 6.19
CA SER A 306 -5.65 -7.60 6.14
C SER A 306 -5.50 -6.09 6.06
N VAL A 307 -5.06 -5.44 7.13
CA VAL A 307 -4.69 -4.01 7.11
C VAL A 307 -3.59 -3.75 6.08
N SER A 308 -3.66 -2.62 5.38
CA SER A 308 -2.56 -2.18 4.50
C SER A 308 -1.26 -2.05 5.29
N ALA A 309 -0.14 -2.50 4.73
CA ALA A 309 1.10 -2.55 5.49
C ALA A 309 1.70 -1.18 5.77
N TRP A 310 1.69 -0.29 4.76
CA TRP A 310 2.34 1.02 4.87
C TRP A 310 1.99 1.79 6.15
N PRO A 311 0.71 2.06 6.48
CA PRO A 311 0.41 2.93 7.61
C PRO A 311 0.75 2.29 8.95
N VAL A 312 0.57 0.98 9.09
CA VAL A 312 0.92 0.27 10.33
C VAL A 312 2.43 0.19 10.49
N PHE A 313 3.18 -0.03 9.39
CA PHE A 313 4.64 -0.02 9.41
C PHE A 313 5.19 1.32 9.88
N MET A 314 4.67 2.45 9.37
CA MET A 314 5.07 3.80 9.81
C MET A 314 4.90 3.99 11.32
N ALA A 315 3.82 3.47 11.92
CA ALA A 315 3.63 3.54 13.37
C ALA A 315 4.48 2.53 14.14
N ALA A 316 4.59 1.29 13.63
CA ALA A 316 5.29 0.20 14.30
C ALA A 316 6.80 0.49 14.45
N VAL A 317 7.47 1.04 13.44
CA VAL A 317 8.90 1.36 13.54
C VAL A 317 9.20 2.41 14.61
N GLU A 318 8.25 3.29 14.92
CA GLU A 318 8.41 4.33 15.94
C GLU A 318 7.88 3.92 17.34
N ALA A 319 7.32 2.72 17.49
CA ALA A 319 6.79 2.23 18.76
C ALA A 319 7.87 2.09 19.85
N CYS A 320 7.69 2.80 20.96
CA CYS A 320 8.61 2.80 22.10
C CYS A 320 7.97 2.26 23.38
N SER A 321 6.70 2.59 23.64
CA SER A 321 5.98 2.12 24.83
C SER A 321 5.73 0.60 24.76
N GLU A 322 5.60 -0.04 25.93
CA GLU A 322 5.27 -1.47 26.01
C GLU A 322 3.93 -1.78 25.32
N THR A 323 2.92 -0.92 25.53
CA THR A 323 1.61 -1.04 24.89
C THR A 323 1.69 -0.96 23.36
N ASP A 324 2.44 0.01 22.83
CA ASP A 324 2.56 0.19 21.38
C ASP A 324 3.35 -0.95 20.74
N ARG A 325 4.45 -1.39 21.37
CA ARG A 325 5.21 -2.57 20.90
C ARG A 325 4.36 -3.83 20.97
N ALA A 326 3.53 -4.01 21.99
CA ALA A 326 2.59 -5.13 22.08
C ALA A 326 1.55 -5.10 20.94
N ASN A 327 0.96 -3.93 20.67
CA ASN A 327 0.01 -3.75 19.57
C ASN A 327 0.65 -4.01 18.20
N ALA A 328 1.84 -3.46 17.96
CA ALA A 328 2.62 -3.71 16.75
C ALA A 328 2.99 -5.19 16.61
N THR A 329 3.39 -5.85 17.70
CA THR A 329 3.72 -7.29 17.73
C THR A 329 2.50 -8.15 17.39
N LYS A 330 1.32 -7.81 17.91
CA LYS A 330 0.06 -8.47 17.57
C LYS A 330 -0.23 -8.36 16.08
N TRP A 331 -0.12 -7.17 15.50
CA TRP A 331 -0.27 -6.98 14.06
C TRP A 331 0.78 -7.77 13.26
N LEU A 332 2.06 -7.72 13.62
CA LEU A 332 3.13 -8.47 12.94
C LEU A 332 2.86 -9.98 12.97
N ALA A 333 2.36 -10.52 14.09
CA ALA A 333 2.01 -11.93 14.22
C ALA A 333 0.86 -12.31 13.27
N CYS A 334 -0.23 -11.54 13.27
CA CYS A 334 -1.34 -11.75 12.33
C CYS A 334 -0.88 -11.62 10.88
N SER A 335 -0.10 -10.59 10.57
CA SER A 335 0.35 -10.24 9.22
C SER A 335 1.28 -11.30 8.62
N CYS A 336 2.24 -11.81 9.41
CA CYS A 336 3.14 -12.89 8.98
C CYS A 336 2.40 -14.22 8.73
N ALA A 337 1.26 -14.46 9.42
CA ALA A 337 0.48 -15.67 9.25
C ALA A 337 -0.33 -15.70 7.93
N LEU A 338 -0.41 -14.59 7.19
CA LEU A 338 -1.20 -14.48 5.96
C LEU A 338 -0.53 -15.09 4.72
N GLY A 339 0.67 -15.69 4.84
CA GLY A 339 1.42 -16.21 3.68
C GLY A 339 1.89 -15.11 2.73
N ILE A 340 2.02 -13.88 3.23
CA ILE A 340 2.53 -12.72 2.52
C ILE A 340 4.00 -12.56 2.92
N GLN A 341 4.90 -12.96 2.03
CA GLN A 341 6.32 -13.13 2.37
C GLN A 341 7.00 -11.84 2.81
N ASN A 342 6.65 -10.69 2.22
CA ASN A 342 7.25 -9.41 2.59
C ASN A 342 6.95 -8.99 4.04
N ARG A 343 5.94 -9.58 4.71
CA ARG A 343 5.60 -9.26 6.10
C ARG A 343 6.68 -9.71 7.08
N HIS A 344 7.43 -10.76 6.73
CA HIS A 344 8.61 -11.17 7.49
C HIS A 344 9.73 -10.12 7.41
N ALA A 345 9.93 -9.53 6.22
CA ALA A 345 10.90 -8.46 6.04
C ALA A 345 10.49 -7.17 6.78
N ILE A 346 9.19 -6.86 6.82
CA ILE A 346 8.65 -5.77 7.66
C ILE A 346 8.99 -6.02 9.13
N ARG A 347 8.69 -7.22 9.65
CA ARG A 347 9.01 -7.59 11.03
C ARG A 347 10.49 -7.40 11.35
N GLU A 348 11.36 -7.90 10.46
CA GLU A 348 12.81 -7.82 10.66
C GLU A 348 13.31 -6.37 10.77
N ILE A 349 12.79 -5.46 9.94
CA ILE A 349 13.13 -4.04 10.02
C ILE A 349 12.60 -3.42 11.32
N VAL A 350 11.33 -3.64 11.66
CA VAL A 350 10.71 -3.08 12.88
C VAL A 350 11.48 -3.51 14.13
N GLU A 351 11.73 -4.81 14.29
CA GLU A 351 12.44 -5.35 15.45
C GLU A 351 13.91 -4.89 15.51
N SER A 352 14.55 -4.69 14.34
CA SER A 352 15.91 -4.16 14.29
C SER A 352 15.97 -2.69 14.67
N VAL A 353 15.01 -1.87 14.22
CA VAL A 353 14.88 -0.47 14.64
C VAL A 353 14.68 -0.37 16.15
N TRP A 354 13.82 -1.22 16.73
CA TRP A 354 13.61 -1.25 18.19
C TRP A 354 14.89 -1.61 18.94
N ARG A 355 15.61 -2.64 18.49
CA ARG A 355 16.86 -3.08 19.11
C ARG A 355 17.92 -1.97 19.07
N GLU A 356 18.13 -1.38 17.90
CA GLU A 356 19.11 -0.30 17.73
C GLU A 356 18.76 0.92 18.59
N ARG A 357 17.46 1.27 18.66
CA ARG A 357 16.97 2.37 19.50
C ARG A 357 17.21 2.10 20.99
N ASP A 358 16.92 0.88 21.45
CA ASP A 358 17.12 0.48 22.85
C ASP A 358 18.62 0.50 23.23
N GLU A 359 19.50 -0.01 22.35
CA GLU A 359 20.94 0.00 22.55
C GLU A 359 21.51 1.44 22.62
N GLN A 360 21.06 2.32 21.73
CA GLN A 360 21.44 3.73 21.74
C GLN A 360 20.91 4.46 22.98
N ALA A 361 19.68 4.17 23.42
CA ALA A 361 19.09 4.76 24.62
C ALA A 361 19.90 4.43 25.88
N ILE A 362 20.32 3.17 26.02
CA ILE A 362 21.21 2.72 27.10
C ILE A 362 22.56 3.44 27.04
N ALA A 363 23.16 3.54 25.85
CA ALA A 363 24.46 4.19 25.67
C ALA A 363 24.42 5.70 25.99
N LEU A 364 23.28 6.35 25.77
CA LEU A 364 23.07 7.78 26.00
C LEU A 364 22.44 8.09 27.38
N ASP A 365 22.18 7.08 28.21
CA ASP A 365 21.47 7.20 29.49
C ASP A 365 20.14 7.97 29.38
N THR A 366 19.34 7.61 28.38
CA THR A 366 18.04 8.23 28.08
C THR A 366 16.97 7.16 27.83
N THR A 367 15.74 7.59 27.59
CA THR A 367 14.62 6.71 27.25
C THR A 367 14.53 6.49 25.73
N PRO A 368 14.08 5.30 25.26
CA PRO A 368 14.03 4.99 23.82
C PRO A 368 13.23 5.99 22.98
N ASP A 369 12.18 6.59 23.54
CA ASP A 369 11.33 7.58 22.85
C ASP A 369 12.03 8.93 22.57
N GLN A 370 13.20 9.17 23.16
CA GLN A 370 14.07 10.32 22.88
C GLN A 370 15.14 10.02 21.84
N VAL A 371 15.25 8.77 21.38
CA VAL A 371 16.29 8.34 20.44
C VAL A 371 15.74 8.26 19.03
N GLU A 372 16.44 8.94 18.13
CA GLU A 372 16.14 8.97 16.72
C GLU A 372 16.85 7.81 16.00
N VAL A 373 16.07 6.98 15.30
CA VAL A 373 16.60 5.92 14.44
C VAL A 373 15.90 6.01 13.09
N ASP A 374 16.69 6.15 12.02
CA ASP A 374 16.19 6.17 10.65
C ASP A 374 16.03 4.74 10.13
N TRP A 375 14.77 4.28 10.07
CA TRP A 375 14.44 2.95 9.58
C TRP A 375 14.92 2.70 8.13
N THR A 376 15.13 3.75 7.32
CA THR A 376 15.65 3.59 5.95
C THR A 376 17.12 3.19 5.95
N GLN A 377 17.91 3.62 6.94
CA GLN A 377 19.29 3.19 7.14
C GLN A 377 19.35 1.75 7.63
N VAL A 378 18.46 1.36 8.55
CA VAL A 378 18.31 -0.03 9.00
C VAL A 378 17.94 -0.93 7.81
N GLN A 379 16.98 -0.52 6.97
CA GLN A 379 16.60 -1.24 5.75
C GLN A 379 17.81 -1.46 4.81
N GLN A 380 18.64 -0.44 4.61
CA GLN A 380 19.86 -0.54 3.80
C GLN A 380 20.87 -1.51 4.41
N ALA A 381 21.11 -1.42 5.71
CA ALA A 381 22.04 -2.28 6.44
C ALA A 381 21.64 -3.76 6.32
N LEU A 382 20.34 -4.05 6.40
CA LEU A 382 19.77 -5.39 6.22
C LEU A 382 19.72 -5.86 4.76
N LYS A 383 19.98 -4.97 3.78
CA LYS A 383 19.86 -5.25 2.34
C LYS A 383 18.47 -5.77 1.96
N ILE A 384 17.46 -5.27 2.67
CA ILE A 384 16.06 -5.57 2.43
C ILE A 384 15.53 -4.54 1.45
N ASP A 385 14.83 -5.05 0.45
CA ASP A 385 14.09 -4.21 -0.46
C ASP A 385 12.60 -4.37 -0.22
N LEU A 386 11.95 -3.33 0.28
CA LEU A 386 10.61 -3.42 0.82
C LEU A 386 9.55 -2.75 -0.05
N LEU A 387 8.53 -3.53 -0.43
CA LEU A 387 7.29 -3.03 -1.02
C LEU A 387 6.20 -3.00 0.07
N LEU A 388 5.79 -1.80 0.50
CA LEU A 388 4.88 -1.59 1.63
C LEU A 388 3.38 -1.64 1.25
N ILE A 389 2.96 -2.59 0.39
CA ILE A 389 1.56 -2.74 -0.04
C ILE A 389 0.80 -3.69 0.88
#